data_AF-A0A6C1AY34-F1
#
_entry.id   AF-A0A6C1AY34-F1
#
_cell.length_a   1.000
_cell.length_b   1.000
_cell.length_c   1.000
_cell.angle_alpha   90.00
_cell.angle_beta   90.00
_cell.angle_gamma   90.00
#
_symmetry.space_group_name_H-M   'P 1'
#
loop_
_entity.id
_entity.type
_entity.pdbx_description
1 polymer ?
#
loop_
_entity_poly.entity_id
_entity_poly.type
_entity_poly.pdbx_seq_one_letter_code
_entity_poly.pdbx_strand_id
1 'polypeptide(L)'
;MDDFVLHSSWFFGLICVSGVAGAVGSFLVFVALDWLVRAKSPIVCREFVFSGLLTGIAERFFFTLAIGLFGAGGIAPAAVGWVAIKGQVHYKIFSEAGTADLSRAYLGLMASLASLSFALVGGYAWAQHVTVARLIAFLAGGV
;
A
#
# COMPACT_ATOMS: atom_id res chain seq x y z
N MET A 1 12.08 -19.97 -15.32
CA MET A 1 11.18 -20.04 -14.15
C MET A 1 10.03 -19.04 -14.34
N ASP A 2 9.49 -18.92 -15.56
CA ASP A 2 9.14 -17.57 -16.06
C ASP A 2 7.68 -17.39 -16.53
N ASP A 3 6.96 -18.43 -16.98
CA ASP A 3 5.55 -18.27 -17.37
C ASP A 3 4.55 -18.63 -16.26
N PHE A 4 4.93 -19.52 -15.34
CA PHE A 4 4.01 -20.05 -14.31
C PHE A 4 3.69 -19.02 -13.22
N VAL A 5 4.61 -18.10 -12.94
CA VAL A 5 4.44 -17.10 -11.87
C VAL A 5 3.57 -15.93 -12.34
N LEU A 6 3.74 -15.46 -13.57
CA LEU A 6 2.91 -14.41 -14.18
C LEU A 6 1.47 -14.85 -14.45
N HIS A 7 1.25 -16.14 -14.76
CA HIS A 7 -0.08 -16.73 -14.90
C HIS A 7 -0.70 -17.25 -13.60
N SER A 8 0.02 -17.16 -12.47
CA SER A 8 -0.51 -17.62 -11.20
C SER A 8 -1.70 -16.75 -10.78
N SER A 9 -2.75 -17.39 -10.28
CA SER A 9 -3.92 -16.72 -9.67
C SER A 9 -3.49 -15.70 -8.61
N TRP A 10 -2.34 -15.91 -7.98
CA TRP A 10 -1.67 -15.00 -7.05
C TRP A 10 -1.32 -13.65 -7.67
N PHE A 11 -0.73 -13.61 -8.87
CA PHE A 11 -0.35 -12.37 -9.55
C PHE A 11 -1.57 -11.54 -9.98
N PHE A 12 -2.59 -12.20 -10.53
CA PHE A 12 -3.87 -11.54 -10.84
C PHE A 12 -4.60 -11.05 -9.59
N GLY A 13 -4.58 -11.83 -8.50
CA GLY A 13 -5.08 -11.42 -7.20
C GLY A 13 -4.37 -10.18 -6.67
N LEU A 14 -3.05 -10.11 -6.81
CA LEU A 14 -2.27 -8.91 -6.47
C LEU A 14 -2.71 -7.69 -7.28
N ILE A 15 -2.88 -7.79 -8.60
CA ILE A 15 -3.32 -6.66 -9.43
C ILE A 15 -4.72 -6.19 -9.03
N CYS A 16 -5.69 -7.10 -8.99
CA CYS A 16 -7.10 -6.76 -8.77
C CYS A 16 -7.35 -6.31 -7.32
N VAL A 17 -6.81 -7.07 -6.34
CA VAL A 17 -7.06 -6.80 -4.93
C VAL A 17 -6.18 -5.66 -4.41
N SER A 18 -4.90 -5.57 -4.79
CA SER A 18 -4.11 -4.39 -4.42
C SER A 18 -4.63 -3.13 -5.12
N GLY A 19 -5.10 -3.26 -6.36
CA GLY A 19 -5.65 -2.16 -7.15
C GLY A 19 -6.84 -1.49 -6.46
N VAL A 20 -7.86 -2.26 -6.08
CA VAL A 20 -9.11 -1.71 -5.51
C VAL A 20 -9.08 -1.69 -3.98
N ALA A 21 -8.81 -2.83 -3.33
CA ALA A 21 -8.81 -2.91 -1.87
C ALA A 21 -7.61 -2.18 -1.27
N GLY A 22 -6.44 -2.25 -1.92
CA GLY A 22 -5.27 -1.45 -1.51
C GLY A 22 -5.52 0.06 -1.66
N ALA A 23 -6.23 0.52 -2.71
CA ALA A 23 -6.66 1.92 -2.83
C ALA A 23 -7.54 2.37 -1.69
N VAL A 24 -8.66 1.68 -1.55
CA VAL A 24 -9.69 2.09 -0.60
C VAL A 24 -9.16 1.94 0.83
N GLY A 25 -8.47 0.83 1.12
CA GLY A 25 -7.89 0.57 2.44
C GLY A 25 -6.81 1.59 2.83
N SER A 26 -5.86 1.89 1.94
CA SER A 26 -4.82 2.89 2.23
C SER A 26 -5.39 4.30 2.37
N PHE A 27 -6.41 4.66 1.59
CA PHE A 27 -7.11 5.93 1.74
C PHE A 27 -7.86 6.02 3.08
N LEU A 28 -8.56 4.97 3.49
CA LEU A 28 -9.23 4.92 4.79
C LEU A 28 -8.25 5.02 5.96
N VAL A 29 -7.12 4.31 5.88
CA VAL A 29 -6.05 4.40 6.89
C VAL A 29 -5.46 5.80 6.92
N PHE A 30 -5.21 6.42 5.77
CA PHE A 30 -4.75 7.80 5.69
C PHE A 30 -5.73 8.76 6.38
N VAL A 31 -7.03 8.66 6.09
CA VAL A 31 -8.06 9.49 6.72
C VAL A 31 -8.12 9.25 8.24
N ALA A 32 -8.06 8.00 8.68
CA ALA A 32 -8.07 7.65 10.10
C ALA A 32 -6.86 8.22 10.84
N LEU A 33 -5.66 8.14 10.23
CA LEU A 33 -4.44 8.67 10.82
C LEU A 33 -4.39 10.21 10.78
N ASP A 34 -4.87 10.85 9.72
CA ASP A 34 -4.98 12.31 9.63
C ASP A 34 -5.91 12.85 10.73
N TRP A 35 -7.04 12.17 10.96
CA TRP A 35 -7.94 12.47 12.07
C TRP A 35 -7.28 12.29 13.43
N LEU A 36 -6.55 11.19 13.64
CA LEU A 36 -5.88 10.88 14.90
C LEU A 36 -4.78 11.90 15.25
N VAL A 37 -3.98 12.28 14.24
CA VAL A 37 -2.86 13.21 14.40
C VAL A 37 -3.33 14.67 14.39
N ARG A 38 -4.61 14.93 14.06
CA ARG A 38 -5.19 16.27 13.85
C ARG A 38 -4.33 17.11 12.91
N ALA A 39 -3.67 16.46 11.95
CA ALA A 39 -2.97 17.14 10.90
C ALA A 39 -4.05 17.87 10.09
N LYS A 40 -4.14 19.20 10.18
CA LYS A 40 -5.10 20.00 9.41
C LYS A 40 -4.67 20.04 7.94
N SER A 41 -4.54 18.87 7.31
CA SER A 41 -4.11 18.74 5.93
C SER A 41 -5.29 19.12 5.04
N PRO A 42 -5.11 19.95 4.01
CA PRO A 42 -6.14 20.14 3.00
C PRO A 42 -6.25 18.85 2.19
N ILE A 43 -7.12 17.94 2.64
CA ILE A 43 -7.35 16.59 2.10
C ILE A 43 -7.69 16.63 0.58
N VAL A 44 -8.14 17.78 0.08
CA VAL A 44 -8.68 17.95 -1.29
C VAL A 44 -8.00 19.10 -2.03
N CYS A 45 -6.68 19.24 -1.92
CA CYS A 45 -5.96 20.08 -2.88
C CYS A 45 -5.74 19.30 -4.19
N ARG A 46 -5.97 19.91 -5.36
CA ARG A 46 -5.89 19.22 -6.67
C ARG A 46 -4.53 18.55 -6.89
N GLU A 47 -3.47 19.21 -6.45
CA GLU A 47 -2.09 18.69 -6.50
C GLU A 47 -1.88 17.51 -5.56
N PHE A 48 -2.49 17.54 -4.36
CA PHE A 48 -2.44 16.43 -3.40
C PHE A 48 -3.16 15.20 -3.94
N VAL A 49 -4.34 15.39 -4.54
CA VAL A 49 -5.09 14.29 -5.15
C VAL A 49 -4.34 13.71 -6.35
N PHE A 50 -3.81 14.56 -7.23
CA PHE A 50 -3.11 14.09 -8.42
C PHE A 50 -1.78 13.42 -8.08
N SER A 51 -0.95 14.05 -7.25
CA SER A 51 0.32 13.49 -6.80
C SER A 51 0.09 12.23 -5.96
N GLY A 52 -0.85 12.26 -5.00
CA GLY A 52 -1.21 11.12 -4.16
C GLY A 52 -1.72 9.93 -4.97
N LEU A 53 -2.59 10.16 -5.95
CA LEU A 53 -3.07 9.12 -6.86
C LEU A 53 -1.93 8.54 -7.71
N LEU A 54 -1.09 9.38 -8.32
CA LEU A 54 0.03 8.92 -9.14
C LEU A 54 1.02 8.10 -8.30
N THR A 55 1.32 8.57 -7.09
CA THR A 55 2.23 7.88 -6.16
C THR A 55 1.64 6.55 -5.72
N GLY A 56 0.33 6.50 -5.44
CA GLY A 56 -0.39 5.27 -5.10
C GLY A 56 -0.43 4.26 -6.25
N ILE A 57 -0.57 4.72 -7.51
CA ILE A 57 -0.49 3.86 -8.69
C ILE A 57 0.94 3.32 -8.86
N ALA A 58 1.95 4.19 -8.78
CA ALA A 58 3.35 3.81 -8.88
C ALA A 58 3.76 2.81 -7.79
N GLU A 59 3.29 3.03 -6.56
CA GLU A 59 3.49 2.14 -5.42
C GLU A 59 2.98 0.73 -5.69
N ARG A 60 1.73 0.63 -6.14
CA ARG A 60 1.10 -0.67 -6.40
C ARG A 60 1.75 -1.37 -7.58
N PHE A 61 2.14 -0.64 -8.62
CA PHE A 61 2.89 -1.22 -9.73
C PHE A 61 4.22 -1.78 -9.24
N PHE A 62 4.94 -1.01 -8.41
CA PHE A 62 6.20 -1.43 -7.83
C PHE A 62 6.06 -2.68 -6.95
N PHE A 63 5.09 -2.69 -6.01
CA PHE A 63 4.85 -3.85 -5.14
C PHE A 63 4.39 -5.07 -5.92
N THR A 64 3.47 -4.89 -6.88
CA THR A 64 2.98 -5.99 -7.71
C THR A 64 4.10 -6.59 -8.55
N LEU A 65 4.99 -5.77 -9.11
CA LEU A 65 6.09 -6.23 -9.93
C LEU A 65 7.17 -6.91 -9.08
N ALA A 66 7.54 -6.34 -7.93
CA ALA A 66 8.52 -6.94 -7.04
C ALA A 66 8.03 -8.28 -6.44
N ILE A 67 6.78 -8.32 -5.94
CA ILE A 67 6.21 -9.56 -5.39
C ILE A 67 5.88 -10.55 -6.51
N GLY A 68 5.47 -10.07 -7.67
CA GLY A 68 5.20 -10.91 -8.84
C GLY A 68 6.45 -11.60 -9.36
N LEU A 69 7.58 -10.87 -9.46
CA LEU A 69 8.84 -11.43 -9.97
C LEU A 69 9.56 -12.34 -8.97
N PHE A 70 9.52 -11.99 -7.68
CA PHE A 70 10.29 -12.69 -6.64
C PHE A 70 9.43 -13.55 -5.70
N GLY A 71 8.12 -13.65 -5.96
CA GLY A 71 7.16 -14.34 -5.09
C GLY A 71 7.11 -13.73 -3.69
N ALA A 72 6.82 -14.57 -2.69
CA ALA A 72 6.81 -14.14 -1.27
C ALA A 72 8.18 -13.62 -0.79
N GLY A 73 9.28 -14.06 -1.40
CA GLY A 73 10.63 -13.53 -1.13
C GLY A 73 10.81 -12.07 -1.56
N GLY A 74 9.97 -11.57 -2.47
CA GLY A 74 9.98 -10.19 -2.95
C GLY A 74 9.38 -9.17 -1.98
N ILE A 75 8.66 -9.61 -0.95
CA ILE A 75 7.88 -8.72 -0.08
C ILE A 75 8.79 -7.79 0.73
N ALA A 76 9.78 -8.36 1.43
CA ALA A 76 10.73 -7.59 2.23
C ALA A 76 11.56 -6.60 1.39
N PRO A 77 12.20 -7.00 0.27
CA PRO A 77 12.93 -6.04 -0.56
C PRO A 77 12.02 -5.00 -1.22
N ALA A 78 10.77 -5.32 -1.53
CA ALA A 78 9.79 -4.34 -2.00
C ALA A 78 9.45 -3.31 -0.91
N ALA A 79 9.20 -3.74 0.32
CA ALA A 79 8.95 -2.84 1.45
C ALA A 79 10.15 -1.90 1.68
N VAL A 80 11.35 -2.46 1.76
CA VAL A 80 12.59 -1.69 1.98
C VAL A 80 12.86 -0.74 0.82
N GLY A 81 12.75 -1.21 -0.42
CA GLY A 81 12.96 -0.41 -1.62
C GLY A 81 11.98 0.77 -1.71
N TRP A 82 10.71 0.53 -1.38
CA TRP A 82 9.71 1.60 -1.42
C TRP A 82 9.90 2.63 -0.31
N VAL A 83 10.25 2.19 0.91
CA VAL A 83 10.62 3.09 2.01
C VAL A 83 11.85 3.93 1.63
N ALA A 84 12.85 3.33 0.97
CA ALA A 84 14.03 4.04 0.50
C ALA A 84 13.67 5.09 -0.57
N ILE A 85 12.84 4.73 -1.57
CA ILE A 85 12.35 5.67 -2.60
C ILE A 85 11.59 6.82 -1.95
N LYS A 86 10.62 6.54 -1.07
CA LYS A 86 9.87 7.59 -0.37
C LYS A 86 10.76 8.45 0.53
N GLY A 87 11.72 7.84 1.22
CA GLY A 87 12.71 8.55 2.03
C GLY A 87 13.54 9.53 1.19
N GLN A 88 13.98 9.12 -0.01
CA GLN A 88 14.70 9.99 -0.94
C GLN A 88 13.82 11.13 -1.47
N VAL A 89 12.58 10.84 -1.86
CA VAL A 89 11.62 11.86 -2.34
C VAL A 89 11.33 12.91 -1.28
N HIS A 90 11.28 12.51 0.00
CA HIS A 90 11.03 13.41 1.13
C HIS A 90 12.32 13.86 1.83
N TYR A 91 13.51 13.57 1.28
CA TYR A 91 14.80 13.85 1.94
C TYR A 91 14.93 15.31 2.38
N LYS A 92 14.45 16.25 1.54
CA LYS A 92 14.45 17.69 1.87
C LYS A 92 13.65 18.03 3.13
N ILE A 93 12.56 17.33 3.41
CA ILE A 93 11.75 17.51 4.63
C ILE A 93 12.51 17.01 5.87
N PHE A 94 13.39 16.01 5.70
CA PHE A 94 14.21 15.46 6.78
C PHE A 94 15.54 16.21 6.98
N SER A 95 16.09 16.85 5.95
CA SER A 95 17.39 17.52 5.99
C SER A 95 17.31 19.03 6.24
N GLU A 96 16.23 19.69 5.78
CA GLU A 96 16.02 21.12 5.96
C GLU A 96 15.06 21.36 7.15
N ALA A 97 15.07 22.56 7.74
CA ALA A 97 14.29 22.92 8.94
C ALA A 97 12.75 22.93 8.76
N GLY A 98 12.22 22.20 7.77
CA GLY A 98 10.80 22.00 7.48
C GLY A 98 10.13 20.93 8.37
N THR A 99 10.43 20.92 9.67
CA THR A 99 9.87 19.95 10.64
C THR A 99 8.34 19.99 10.74
N ALA A 100 7.71 21.08 10.28
CA ALA A 100 6.25 21.23 10.21
C ALA A 100 5.58 20.20 9.28
N ASP A 101 6.28 19.70 8.25
CA ASP A 101 5.75 18.72 7.28
C ASP A 101 6.18 17.27 7.57
N LEU A 102 6.95 17.04 8.63
CA LEU A 102 7.47 15.72 8.98
C LEU A 102 6.35 14.69 9.25
N SER A 103 5.29 15.12 9.94
CA SER A 103 4.11 14.31 10.23
C SER A 103 3.43 13.83 8.95
N ARG A 104 3.38 14.66 7.90
CA ARG A 104 2.81 14.30 6.60
C ARG A 104 3.65 13.27 5.87
N ALA A 105 4.98 13.38 5.92
CA ALA A 105 5.89 12.38 5.36
C ALA A 105 5.72 11.02 6.07
N TYR A 106 5.62 11.02 7.40
CA TYR A 106 5.35 9.80 8.18
C TYR A 106 3.98 9.20 7.88
N LEU A 107 2.92 10.01 7.79
CA LEU A 107 1.59 9.56 7.38
C LEU A 107 1.63 8.91 5.99
N GLY A 108 2.36 9.51 5.05
CA GLY A 108 2.57 8.96 3.72
C GLY A 108 3.30 7.62 3.71
N LEU A 109 4.28 7.42 4.60
CA LEU A 109 4.98 6.14 4.76
C LEU A 109 4.07 5.07 5.40
N MET A 110 3.30 5.44 6.42
CA MET A 110 2.36 4.52 7.08
C MET A 110 1.24 4.08 6.14
N ALA A 111 0.71 5.00 5.32
CA ALA A 111 -0.29 4.67 4.30
C ALA A 111 0.25 3.67 3.26
N SER A 112 1.53 3.79 2.88
CA SER A 112 2.20 2.83 1.99
C SER A 112 2.38 1.45 2.60
N LEU A 113 2.76 1.40 3.87
CA LEU A 113 2.90 0.13 4.57
C LEU A 113 1.53 -0.54 4.74
N ALA A 114 0.48 0.23 5.02
CA ALA A 114 -0.89 -0.29 5.06
C ALA A 114 -1.33 -0.83 3.69
N SER A 115 -1.06 -0.08 2.61
CA SER A 115 -1.30 -0.49 1.21
C SER A 115 -0.60 -1.82 0.89
N LEU A 116 0.67 -1.96 1.27
CA LEU A 116 1.41 -3.22 1.15
C LEU A 116 0.74 -4.35 1.95
N SER A 117 0.35 -4.12 3.20
CA SER A 117 -0.34 -5.13 4.02
C SER A 117 -1.65 -5.59 3.36
N PHE A 118 -2.44 -4.67 2.81
CA PHE A 118 -3.65 -5.02 2.06
C PHE A 118 -3.34 -5.80 0.78
N ALA A 119 -2.26 -5.47 0.07
CA ALA A 119 -1.83 -6.21 -1.11
C ALA A 119 -1.43 -7.65 -0.75
N LEU A 120 -0.74 -7.86 0.37
CA LEU A 120 -0.33 -9.18 0.86
C LEU A 120 -1.51 -10.03 1.30
N VAL A 121 -2.35 -9.48 2.18
CA VAL A 121 -3.55 -10.17 2.67
C VAL A 121 -4.50 -10.46 1.51
N GLY A 122 -4.66 -9.50 0.60
CA GLY A 122 -5.49 -9.63 -0.59
C GLY A 122 -4.99 -10.69 -1.56
N GLY A 123 -3.70 -10.68 -1.89
CA GLY A 123 -3.07 -11.71 -2.74
C GLY A 123 -3.19 -13.11 -2.11
N TYR A 124 -2.98 -13.22 -0.79
CA TYR A 124 -3.13 -14.47 -0.07
C TYR A 124 -4.57 -14.98 -0.04
N ALA A 125 -5.53 -14.12 0.33
CA ALA A 125 -6.95 -14.47 0.35
C ALA A 125 -7.42 -14.93 -1.04
N TRP A 126 -6.98 -14.24 -2.09
CA TRP A 126 -7.31 -14.59 -3.47
C TRP A 126 -6.77 -15.97 -3.87
N ALA A 127 -5.49 -16.24 -3.57
CA ALA A 127 -4.87 -17.53 -3.88
C ALA A 127 -5.48 -18.70 -3.11
N GLN A 128 -6.01 -18.46 -1.92
CA GLN A 128 -6.73 -19.45 -1.11
C GLN A 128 -8.22 -19.53 -1.46
N HIS A 129 -8.69 -18.82 -2.50
CA HIS A 129 -10.11 -18.71 -2.85
C HIS A 129 -11.00 -18.29 -1.67
N VAL A 130 -10.45 -17.53 -0.73
CA VAL A 130 -11.18 -17.02 0.44
C VAL A 130 -12.13 -15.95 -0.05
N THR A 131 -13.41 -16.28 -0.06
CA THR A 131 -14.47 -15.31 -0.32
C THR A 131 -14.55 -14.29 0.81
N VAL A 132 -14.94 -13.05 0.51
CA VAL A 132 -15.13 -11.98 1.50
C VAL A 132 -16.04 -12.43 2.65
N ALA A 133 -17.05 -13.25 2.34
CA ALA A 133 -17.95 -13.85 3.33
C ALA A 133 -17.22 -14.78 4.32
N ARG A 134 -16.26 -15.60 3.86
CA ARG A 134 -15.44 -16.46 4.73
C ARG A 134 -14.48 -15.65 5.59
N LEU A 135 -13.90 -14.59 5.05
CA LEU A 135 -13.00 -13.72 5.81
C LEU A 135 -13.77 -12.99 6.94
N ILE A 136 -14.97 -12.48 6.64
CA ILE A 136 -15.85 -11.85 7.63
C ILE A 136 -16.30 -12.87 8.67
N ALA A 137 -16.67 -14.09 8.26
CA ALA A 137 -17.04 -15.16 9.18
C ALA A 137 -15.88 -15.51 10.14
N PHE A 138 -14.66 -15.67 9.61
CA PHE A 138 -13.46 -15.95 10.42
C PHE A 138 -13.15 -14.81 11.41
N LEU A 139 -13.18 -13.56 10.95
CA LEU A 139 -12.94 -12.38 11.81
C LEU A 139 -14.04 -12.18 12.86
N ALA A 140 -15.25 -12.64 12.59
CA ALA A 140 -16.38 -12.62 13.54
C ALA A 140 -16.37 -13.82 14.51
N GLY A 141 -15.34 -14.68 14.48
CA GLY A 141 -15.24 -15.86 15.35
C GLY A 141 -16.04 -17.08 14.87
N GLY A 142 -16.50 -17.06 13.62
CA GLY A 142 -17.10 -18.22 12.96
C GLY A 142 -16.00 -19.18 12.46
N VAL A 143 -16.03 -20.40 13.00
CA VAL A 143 -15.17 -21.54 12.61
C VAL A 143 -15.24 -21.84 11.12
#